data_AF-A0A0G1W521-F1
#
_entry.id   AF-A0A0G1W521-F1
#
_cell.length_a   1.000
_cell.length_b   1.000
_cell.length_c   1.000
_cell.angle_alpha   90.00
_cell.angle_beta   90.00
_cell.angle_gamma   90.00
#
_symmetry.space_group_name_H-M   'P 1'
#
loop_
_entity.id
_entity.type
_entity.pdbx_description
1 polymer ?
#
loop_
_entity_poly.entity_id
_entity_poly.type
_entity_poly.pdbx_seq_one_letter_code
_entity_poly.pdbx_strand_id
1 'polypeptide(L)'
;MLREKLAEDLKTAMKSADPKTVGVLRLLISAINNKAIEKRTKTGSDVLTDDEVLQTLNGEAKKRKESVEIFIKGNRADLAEKEKGELEIIQ
;
A
#
# COMPACT_ATOMS: atom_id res chain seq x y z
N MET A 1 8.86 5.26 -13.64
CA MET A 1 9.02 5.52 -12.19
C MET A 1 8.09 4.61 -11.40
N LEU A 2 8.42 4.23 -10.17
CA LEU A 2 7.64 3.25 -9.39
C LEU A 2 6.21 3.72 -9.11
N ARG A 3 6.02 5.02 -8.91
CA ARG A 3 4.70 5.65 -8.77
C ARG A 3 3.82 5.50 -10.02
N GLU A 4 4.41 5.57 -11.21
CA GLU A 4 3.70 5.39 -12.48
C GLU A 4 3.29 3.92 -12.67
N LYS A 5 4.20 3.00 -12.33
CA LYS A 5 3.92 1.56 -12.36
C LYS A 5 2.71 1.21 -11.50
N LEU A 6 2.61 1.73 -10.28
CA LEU A 6 1.44 1.50 -9.41
C LEU A 6 0.12 2.02 -10.02
N ALA A 7 0.17 3.13 -10.75
CA ALA A 7 -1.00 3.67 -11.45
C ALA A 7 -1.40 2.79 -12.65
N GLU A 8 -0.43 2.19 -13.34
CA GLU A 8 -0.67 1.22 -14.41
C GLU A 8 -1.22 -0.10 -13.86
N ASP A 9 -0.65 -0.62 -12.78
CA ASP A 9 -1.13 -1.81 -12.10
C ASP A 9 -2.57 -1.62 -11.62
N LEU A 10 -2.93 -0.44 -11.11
CA LEU A 10 -4.31 -0.12 -10.74
C LEU A 10 -5.25 -0.17 -11.95
N LYS A 11 -4.84 0.41 -13.09
CA LYS A 11 -5.64 0.34 -14.32
C LYS A 11 -5.85 -1.11 -14.78
N THR A 12 -4.80 -1.93 -14.68
CA THR A 12 -4.87 -3.35 -15.02
C THR A 12 -5.82 -4.11 -14.10
N ALA A 13 -5.70 -3.91 -12.77
CA ALA A 13 -6.58 -4.53 -11.79
C ALA A 13 -8.05 -4.11 -11.96
N MET A 14 -8.30 -2.86 -12.35
CA MET A 14 -9.64 -2.39 -12.67
C MET A 14 -10.23 -3.07 -13.91
N LYS A 15 -9.41 -3.33 -14.93
CA LYS A 15 -9.82 -4.06 -16.15
C LYS A 15 -10.05 -5.54 -15.91
N SER A 16 -9.28 -6.16 -15.02
CA SER A 16 -9.42 -7.57 -14.66
C SER A 16 -10.55 -7.84 -13.66
N ALA A 17 -11.28 -6.80 -13.23
CA ALA A 17 -12.34 -6.89 -12.23
C ALA A 17 -11.90 -7.59 -10.93
N ASP A 18 -10.68 -7.27 -10.47
CA ASP A 18 -10.14 -7.76 -9.19
C ASP A 18 -10.36 -6.70 -8.08
N PRO A 19 -11.48 -6.75 -7.34
CA PRO A 19 -11.81 -5.73 -6.36
C PRO A 19 -10.82 -5.69 -5.18
N LYS A 20 -10.18 -6.82 -4.85
CA LYS A 20 -9.23 -6.92 -3.74
C LYS A 20 -7.95 -6.17 -4.10
N THR A 21 -7.37 -6.49 -5.25
CA THR A 21 -6.15 -5.82 -5.74
C THR A 21 -6.40 -4.34 -6.01
N VAL A 22 -7.55 -3.99 -6.58
CA VAL A 22 -7.95 -2.58 -6.76
C VAL A 22 -8.01 -1.83 -5.42
N GLY A 23 -8.57 -2.44 -4.38
CA GLY A 23 -8.63 -1.84 -3.04
C GLY A 23 -7.24 -1.58 -2.47
N VAL A 24 -6.36 -2.58 -2.49
CA VAL A 24 -4.99 -2.47 -1.98
C VAL A 24 -4.20 -1.41 -2.75
N LEU A 25 -4.22 -1.44 -4.09
CA LEU A 25 -3.48 -0.47 -4.90
C LEU A 25 -3.94 0.97 -4.67
N ARG A 26 -5.25 1.21 -4.46
CA ARG A 26 -5.76 2.55 -4.10
C ARG A 26 -5.25 3.02 -2.74
N LEU A 27 -5.20 2.13 -1.75
CA LEU A 27 -4.64 2.44 -0.43
C LEU A 27 -3.14 2.79 -0.53
N LEU A 28 -2.37 2.00 -1.28
CA LEU A 28 -0.94 2.28 -1.49
C LEU A 28 -0.71 3.62 -2.20
N ILE A 29 -1.45 3.91 -3.27
CA ILE A 29 -1.35 5.20 -3.98
C ILE A 29 -1.73 6.35 -3.05
N SER A 30 -2.74 6.18 -2.19
CA SER A 30 -3.10 7.18 -1.18
C SER A 30 -1.96 7.41 -0.18
N ALA A 31 -1.33 6.34 0.33
CA ALA A 31 -0.17 6.45 1.23
C ALA A 31 1.00 7.19 0.58
N ILE A 32 1.29 6.91 -0.70
CA ILE A 32 2.33 7.60 -1.48
C ILE A 32 1.98 9.08 -1.67
N ASN A 33 0.72 9.40 -1.98
CA ASN A 33 0.29 10.79 -2.10
C ASN A 33 0.41 11.54 -0.77
N ASN A 34 0.07 10.90 0.35
CA ASN A 34 0.28 11.47 1.68
C ASN A 34 1.77 11.73 1.95
N LYS A 35 2.66 10.81 1.53
CA LYS A 35 4.10 11.00 1.64
C LYS A 35 4.61 12.19 0.81
N ALA A 36 4.08 12.35 -0.41
CA ALA A 36 4.41 13.49 -1.26
C ALA A 36 3.95 14.83 -0.65
N ILE A 37 2.76 14.85 -0.04
CA ILE A 37 2.25 16.03 0.70
C ILE A 37 3.15 16.35 1.89
N GLU A 38 3.53 15.34 2.69
CA GLU A 38 4.43 15.50 3.82
C GLU A 38 5.78 16.09 3.39
N LYS A 39 6.37 15.55 2.31
CA LYS A 39 7.62 16.05 1.74
C LYS A 39 7.48 17.50 1.29
N ARG A 40 6.39 17.83 0.58
CA ARG A 40 6.12 19.19 0.12
C ARG A 40 6.06 20.19 1.28
N THR A 41 5.41 19.83 2.38
CA THR A 41 5.37 20.68 3.58
C THR A 41 6.76 20.91 4.18
N LYS A 42 7.68 19.94 4.05
CA LYS A 42 9.03 20.01 4.63
C LYS A 42 10.07 20.67 3.71
N THR A 43 9.97 20.47 2.40
CA THR A 43 11.04 20.82 1.44
C THR A 43 10.55 21.70 0.28
N GLY A 44 9.24 21.93 0.16
CA GLY A 44 8.63 22.62 -0.98
C GLY A 44 8.48 21.74 -2.23
N SER A 45 8.93 20.48 -2.21
CA SER A 45 8.84 19.55 -3.35
C SER A 45 7.95 18.35 -3.03
N ASP A 46 7.05 17.99 -3.95
CA ASP A 46 6.18 16.79 -3.88
C ASP A 46 6.67 15.63 -4.76
N VAL A 47 7.84 15.77 -5.38
CA VAL A 47 8.46 14.72 -6.18
C VAL A 47 9.09 13.70 -5.25
N LEU A 48 8.61 12.46 -5.30
CA LEU A 48 9.17 11.33 -4.58
C LEU A 48 10.17 10.59 -5.47
N THR A 49 11.29 10.18 -4.89
CA THR A 49 12.19 9.21 -5.52
C THR A 49 11.61 7.80 -5.42
N ASP A 50 12.09 6.89 -6.25
CA ASP A 50 11.66 5.48 -6.18
C ASP A 50 12.01 4.87 -4.81
N ASP A 51 13.10 5.29 -4.16
CA ASP A 51 13.44 4.88 -2.80
C ASP A 51 12.42 5.34 -1.76
N GLU A 52 11.93 6.57 -1.84
CA GLU A 52 10.89 7.08 -0.93
C GLU A 52 9.55 6.35 -1.15
N VAL A 53 9.25 5.98 -2.40
CA VAL A 53 8.09 5.13 -2.72
C VAL A 53 8.28 3.73 -2.13
N LEU A 54 9.43 3.09 -2.33
CA LEU A 54 9.75 1.78 -1.76
C LEU A 54 9.68 1.77 -0.23
N GLN A 55 10.21 2.80 0.42
CA GLN A 55 10.11 2.96 1.88
C GLN A 55 8.65 3.04 2.34
N THR A 56 7.80 3.74 1.59
CA THR A 56 6.37 3.84 1.88
C THR A 56 5.69 2.47 1.74
N LEU A 57 5.96 1.74 0.66
CA LEU A 57 5.41 0.39 0.43
C LEU A 57 5.85 -0.60 1.52
N ASN A 58 7.14 -0.58 1.88
CA ASN A 58 7.67 -1.41 2.96
C ASN A 58 7.02 -1.09 4.31
N GLY A 59 6.73 0.19 4.57
CA GLY A 59 5.99 0.62 5.74
C GLY A 59 4.57 0.04 5.78
N GLU A 60 3.85 0.08 4.66
CA GLU A 60 2.52 -0.51 4.56
C GLU A 60 2.55 -2.04 4.70
N ALA A 61 3.51 -2.73 4.07
CA ALA A 61 3.69 -4.17 4.23
C ALA A 61 3.95 -4.55 5.70
N LYS A 62 4.79 -3.78 6.40
CA LYS A 62 5.06 -3.98 7.82
C LYS A 62 3.79 -3.82 8.67
N LYS A 63 2.98 -2.79 8.41
CA LYS A 63 1.69 -2.60 9.10
C LYS A 63 0.76 -3.80 8.93
N ARG A 64 0.69 -4.40 7.72
CA ARG A 64 -0.11 -5.61 7.50
C ARG A 64 0.40 -6.80 8.31
N LYS A 65 1.73 -7.03 8.33
CA LYS A 65 2.35 -8.09 9.14
C LYS A 65 2.01 -7.93 10.63
N GLU A 66 2.13 -6.71 11.17
CA GLU A 66 1.81 -6.42 12.56
C GLU A 66 0.30 -6.60 12.85
N SER A 67 -0.58 -6.16 11.95
CA SER A 67 -2.03 -6.37 12.06
C SER A 67 -2.41 -7.85 12.08
N VAL A 68 -1.77 -8.68 11.23
CA VAL A 68 -1.99 -10.14 11.23
C VAL A 68 -1.71 -10.73 12.61
N GLU A 69 -0.58 -10.38 13.22
CA GLU A 69 -0.23 -10.87 14.56
C GLU A 69 -1.23 -10.41 15.63
N ILE A 70 -1.67 -9.16 15.57
CA ILE A 70 -2.66 -8.59 16.50
C ILE A 70 -4.00 -9.31 16.38
N PHE A 71 -4.49 -9.53 15.15
CA PHE A 71 -5.76 -10.21 14.93
C PHE A 71 -5.73 -11.68 15.32
N ILE A 72 -4.61 -12.38 15.09
CA ILE A 72 -4.43 -13.76 15.58
C ILE A 72 -4.50 -13.79 17.12
N LYS A 73 -3.75 -12.91 17.80
CA LYS A 73 -3.78 -12.81 19.27
C LYS A 73 -5.17 -12.47 19.81
N GLY A 74 -5.97 -11.73 19.04
CA GLY A 74 -7.34 -11.35 19.36
C GLY A 74 -8.42 -12.36 18.96
N ASN A 75 -8.06 -13.58 18.53
CA ASN A 75 -9.00 -14.60 18.01
C ASN A 75 -9.88 -14.11 16.84
N ARG A 76 -9.33 -13.23 16.00
CA ARG A 76 -9.98 -12.68 14.78
C ARG A 76 -9.32 -13.20 13.51
N ALA A 77 -9.38 -14.51 13.31
CA ALA A 77 -8.74 -15.18 12.17
C ALA A 77 -9.27 -14.66 10.81
N ASP A 78 -10.53 -14.25 10.73
CA ASP A 78 -11.14 -13.63 9.56
C ASP A 78 -10.40 -12.36 9.12
N LEU A 79 -10.04 -11.50 10.08
CA LEU A 79 -9.29 -10.27 9.82
C LEU A 79 -7.82 -10.55 9.53
N ALA A 80 -7.23 -11.54 10.20
CA ALA A 80 -5.85 -11.95 9.93
C ALA A 80 -5.68 -12.46 8.48
N GLU A 81 -6.59 -13.28 7.99
CA GLU A 81 -6.55 -13.77 6.60
C GLU A 81 -6.76 -12.65 5.59
N LYS A 82 -7.61 -11.66 5.91
CA LYS A 82 -7.74 -10.46 5.09
C LYS A 82 -6.40 -9.70 4.98
N GLU A 83 -5.76 -9.40 6.11
CA GLU A 83 -4.49 -8.66 6.14
C GLU A 83 -3.35 -9.43 5.47
N LYS A 84 -3.28 -10.75 5.61
CA LYS A 84 -2.33 -11.60 4.85
C LYS A 84 -2.56 -11.48 3.35
N GLY A 85 -3.82 -11.57 2.95
CA GLY A 85 -4.20 -11.45 1.55
C GLY A 85 -3.91 -10.07 0.95
N GLU A 86 -3.96 -9.01 1.75
CA GLU A 86 -3.52 -7.67 1.34
C GLU A 86 -1.99 -7.59 1.28
N LEU A 87 -1.28 -8.18 2.25
CA LEU A 87 0.18 -8.23 2.27
C LEU A 87 0.76 -8.91 1.03
N GLU A 88 0.18 -10.02 0.58
CA GLU A 88 0.60 -10.73 -0.64
C GLU A 88 0.51 -9.85 -1.90
N ILE A 89 -0.38 -8.87 -1.93
CA ILE A 89 -0.54 -7.94 -3.06
C ILE A 89 0.51 -6.82 -3.00
N ILE A 90 1.01 -6.48 -1.80
CA ILE A 90 2.00 -5.40 -1.60
C ILE A 90 3.43 -5.87 -1.93
N GLN A 91 3.72 -7.16 -1.74
CA GLN A 91 5.05 -7.75 -1.93
C GLN A 91 5.33 -8.13 -3.39
#